data_AF-A0AAW1URN2-F1
#
_entry.id   AF-A0AAW1URN2-F1
#
_cell.length_a   1.000
_cell.length_b   1.000
_cell.length_c   1.000
_cell.angle_alpha   90.00
_cell.angle_beta   90.00
_cell.angle_gamma   90.00
#
_symmetry.space_group_name_H-M   'P 1'
#
loop_
_entity.id
_entity.type
_entity.pdbx_description
1 polymer ?
#
loop_
_entity_poly.entity_id
_entity_poly.type
_entity_poly.pdbx_seq_one_letter_code
_entity_poly.pdbx_strand_id
1 'polypeptide(L)'
;MENCEKKSSKPRKTLVVGTDSGAADVEGLDKFKAFHVSNLKPETNVESLQNFLKNKFSKVKCEKLTSRYPDSYASYKVLIPSSEYSKALDTSSWPNKVTVNHFFHKKTKQNRVD
;
A
#
# COMPACT_ATOMS: atom_id res chain seq x y z
N MET A 1 -45.85 -0.97 -5.47
CA MET A 1 -44.71 -1.91 -5.50
C MET A 1 -43.44 -1.12 -5.26
N GLU A 2 -42.82 -1.43 -4.12
CA GLU A 2 -41.42 -1.24 -3.70
C GLU A 2 -40.76 0.15 -3.77
N ASN A 3 -40.61 0.76 -2.59
CA ASN A 3 -39.77 1.91 -2.32
C ASN A 3 -38.36 1.40 -1.98
N CYS A 4 -37.34 1.76 -2.77
CA CYS A 4 -35.96 1.31 -2.56
C CYS A 4 -35.25 2.26 -1.58
N GLU A 5 -35.22 1.92 -0.29
CA GLU A 5 -34.53 2.68 0.75
C GLU A 5 -33.00 2.64 0.55
N LYS A 6 -32.44 3.79 0.16
CA LYS A 6 -30.99 4.02 0.07
C LYS A 6 -30.40 4.07 1.48
N LYS A 7 -29.73 2.99 1.92
CA LYS A 7 -29.02 2.93 3.20
C LYS A 7 -27.97 4.05 3.30
N SER A 8 -28.19 5.01 4.19
CA SER A 8 -27.28 6.15 4.42
C SER A 8 -25.94 5.67 4.98
N SER A 9 -24.85 5.88 4.24
CA SER A 9 -23.50 5.60 4.72
C SER A 9 -23.15 6.58 5.85
N LYS A 10 -22.79 6.07 7.04
CA LYS A 10 -22.31 6.90 8.16
C LYS A 10 -21.13 7.78 7.72
N PRO A 11 -21.04 9.05 8.16
CA PRO A 11 -19.92 9.93 7.81
C PRO A 11 -18.62 9.37 8.40
N ARG A 12 -17.56 9.36 7.60
CA ARG A 12 -16.22 8.99 8.08
C ARG A 12 -15.76 10.08 9.05
N LYS A 13 -15.32 9.69 10.25
CA LYS A 13 -14.75 10.61 11.24
C LYS A 13 -13.63 11.44 10.59
N THR A 14 -13.65 12.75 10.79
CA THR A 14 -12.63 13.68 10.31
C THR A 14 -11.33 13.41 11.06
N LEU A 15 -10.27 13.06 10.34
CA LEU A 15 -8.93 12.95 10.92
C LEU A 15 -8.35 14.36 11.03
N VAL A 16 -7.85 14.73 12.22
CA VAL A 16 -7.13 15.99 12.43
C VAL A 16 -5.65 15.74 12.19
N VAL A 17 -5.01 16.60 11.40
CA VAL A 17 -3.56 16.59 11.17
C VAL A 17 -2.96 17.68 12.04
N GLY A 18 -2.00 17.34 12.90
CA GLY A 18 -1.25 18.31 13.68
C GLY A 18 -0.38 19.17 12.77
N THR A 19 -0.42 20.49 12.95
CA THR A 19 0.40 21.47 12.21
C THR A 19 1.52 22.06 13.07
N ASP A 20 1.61 21.61 14.32
CA ASP A 20 2.63 22.08 15.25
C ASP A 20 4.01 21.54 14.85
N SER A 21 5.00 22.42 14.85
CA SER A 21 6.40 22.09 14.52
C SER A 21 7.24 21.81 15.77
N GLY A 22 6.60 21.66 16.94
CA GLY A 22 7.20 21.77 18.25
C GLY A 22 7.31 20.45 19.02
N ALA A 23 8.54 19.95 19.10
CA ALA A 23 9.18 19.18 20.17
C ALA A 23 10.25 18.30 19.53
N ALA A 24 11.52 18.46 19.92
CA ALA A 24 12.62 17.68 19.36
C ALA A 24 12.50 16.15 19.61
N ASP A 25 11.66 15.75 20.58
CA ASP A 25 11.47 14.35 20.97
C ASP A 25 10.28 13.65 20.29
N VAL A 26 9.37 14.39 19.62
CA VAL A 26 8.16 13.80 19.01
C VAL A 26 8.00 14.27 17.58
N GLU A 27 8.41 13.43 16.62
CA GLU A 27 8.25 13.69 15.19
C GLU A 27 7.09 12.89 14.59
N GLY A 28 6.28 13.57 13.78
CA GLY A 28 5.28 12.91 12.95
C GLY A 28 5.94 12.17 11.80
N LEU A 29 5.55 10.91 11.56
CA LEU A 29 5.99 10.16 10.39
C LEU A 29 5.08 10.41 9.18
N ASP A 30 5.69 10.42 8.01
CA ASP A 30 4.97 10.37 6.75
C ASP A 30 4.03 9.16 6.71
N LYS A 31 2.83 9.37 6.17
CA LYS A 31 1.90 8.29 5.92
C LYS A 31 2.44 7.40 4.81
N PHE A 32 2.51 6.11 5.03
CA PHE A 32 2.85 5.13 4.00
C PHE A 32 1.58 4.51 3.40
N LYS A 33 1.64 4.21 2.11
CA LYS A 33 0.65 3.40 1.41
C LYS A 33 1.28 2.07 1.03
N ALA A 34 0.49 1.01 1.21
CA ALA A 34 0.87 -0.33 0.84
C ALA A 34 0.42 -0.64 -0.58
N PHE A 35 1.32 -1.21 -1.35
CA PHE A 35 1.11 -1.70 -2.71
C PHE A 35 1.37 -3.20 -2.77
N HIS A 36 0.56 -3.89 -3.55
CA HIS A 36 0.77 -5.27 -3.92
C HIS A 36 1.49 -5.30 -5.27
N VAL A 37 2.72 -5.80 -5.28
CA VAL A 37 3.55 -5.94 -6.48
C VAL A 37 3.66 -7.41 -6.80
N SER A 38 3.23 -7.83 -7.99
CA SER A 38 3.20 -9.23 -8.41
C SER A 38 3.77 -9.41 -9.81
N ASN A 39 3.90 -10.68 -10.23
CA ASN A 39 4.49 -11.07 -11.51
C ASN A 39 6.00 -10.77 -11.60
N LEU A 40 6.71 -10.85 -10.47
CA LEU A 40 8.18 -10.87 -10.48
C LEU A 40 8.70 -12.30 -10.62
N LYS A 41 9.94 -12.44 -11.09
CA LYS A 41 10.63 -13.74 -11.12
C LYS A 41 10.69 -14.34 -9.70
N PRO A 42 10.49 -15.66 -9.54
CA PRO A 42 10.49 -16.33 -8.25
C PRO A 42 11.83 -16.19 -7.49
N GLU A 43 12.93 -16.10 -8.25
CA GLU A 43 14.30 -15.89 -7.76
C GLU A 43 14.58 -14.47 -7.25
N THR A 44 13.64 -13.53 -7.45
CA THR A 44 13.84 -12.14 -7.03
C THR A 44 13.94 -12.07 -5.51
N ASN A 45 14.97 -11.41 -5.01
CA ASN A 45 15.10 -11.16 -3.58
C ASN A 45 14.47 -9.82 -3.20
N VAL A 46 14.03 -9.74 -1.93
CA VAL A 46 13.46 -8.50 -1.37
C VAL A 46 14.45 -7.35 -1.50
N GLU A 47 15.74 -7.62 -1.26
CA GLU A 47 16.81 -6.63 -1.34
C GLU A 47 17.01 -6.09 -2.75
N SER A 48 16.93 -6.94 -3.77
CA SER A 48 17.04 -6.53 -5.17
C SER A 48 15.89 -5.60 -5.57
N LEU A 49 14.66 -5.94 -5.17
CA LEU A 49 13.49 -5.08 -5.40
C LEU A 49 13.61 -3.77 -4.64
N GLN A 50 14.03 -3.82 -3.37
CA GLN A 50 14.18 -2.64 -2.54
C GLN A 50 15.27 -1.70 -3.07
N ASN A 51 16.40 -2.23 -3.55
CA ASN A 51 17.47 -1.43 -4.15
C ASN A 51 17.03 -0.77 -5.46
N PHE A 52 16.26 -1.48 -6.29
CA PHE A 52 15.66 -0.88 -7.49
C PHE A 52 14.75 0.32 -7.14
N LEU A 53 13.93 0.17 -6.09
CA LEU A 53 12.96 1.20 -5.69
C LEU A 53 13.57 2.36 -4.92
N LYS A 54 14.67 2.16 -4.18
CA LYS A 54 15.40 3.24 -3.48
C LYS A 54 15.88 4.35 -4.42
N ASN A 55 16.18 4.03 -5.67
CA ASN A 55 16.58 5.03 -6.68
C ASN A 55 15.40 5.87 -7.20
N LYS A 56 14.16 5.44 -6.94
CA LYS A 56 12.94 6.05 -7.46
C LYS A 56 12.12 6.74 -6.38
N PHE A 57 12.21 6.29 -5.13
CA PHE A 57 11.39 6.74 -4.02
C PHE A 57 12.26 7.03 -2.80
N SER A 58 11.86 8.00 -2.01
CA SER A 58 12.70 8.51 -0.90
C SER A 58 12.77 7.55 0.29
N LYS A 59 11.68 6.83 0.61
CA LYS A 59 11.67 5.77 1.64
C LYS A 59 10.88 4.58 1.12
N VAL A 60 11.48 3.38 1.12
CA VAL A 60 10.79 2.16 0.66
C VAL A 60 11.06 1.00 1.61
N LYS A 61 10.00 0.28 1.99
CA LYS A 61 10.10 -1.02 2.65
C LYS A 61 9.42 -2.07 1.79
N CYS A 62 10.11 -3.19 1.57
CA CYS A 62 9.58 -4.31 0.80
C CYS A 62 9.45 -5.53 1.73
N GLU A 63 8.37 -6.29 1.58
CA GLU A 63 8.11 -7.52 2.31
C GLU A 63 7.68 -8.59 1.30
N LYS A 64 8.28 -9.78 1.36
CA LYS A 64 7.91 -10.90 0.48
C LYS A 64 6.58 -11.48 0.93
N LEU A 65 5.68 -11.71 -0.01
CA LEU A 65 4.40 -12.34 0.24
C LEU A 65 4.40 -13.77 -0.30
N THR A 66 3.65 -14.64 0.38
CA THR A 66 3.35 -15.97 -0.14
C THR A 66 2.44 -15.83 -1.36
N SER A 67 2.99 -16.16 -2.53
CA SER A 67 2.26 -16.12 -3.79
C SER A 67 1.41 -17.38 -3.97
N ARG A 68 0.36 -17.30 -4.79
CA ARG A 68 -0.50 -18.46 -5.10
C ARG A 68 0.27 -19.57 -5.83
N TYR A 69 1.24 -19.18 -6.67
CA TYR A 69 2.11 -20.07 -7.44
C TYR A 69 3.58 -19.62 -7.25
N PRO A 70 4.21 -19.97 -6.11
CA PRO A 70 5.52 -19.45 -5.73
C PRO A 70 6.64 -19.85 -6.71
N ASP A 71 6.50 -20.97 -7.43
CA ASP A 71 7.45 -21.42 -8.46
C ASP A 71 7.33 -20.63 -9.77
N SER A 72 6.17 -20.03 -10.03
CA SER A 72 5.92 -19.27 -11.26
C SER A 72 6.18 -17.78 -11.10
N TYR A 73 5.82 -17.22 -9.96
CA TYR A 73 6.05 -15.81 -9.68
C TYR A 73 6.16 -15.53 -8.18
N ALA A 74 6.83 -14.42 -7.88
CA ALA A 74 6.86 -13.84 -6.54
C ALA A 74 5.99 -12.58 -6.46
N SER A 75 5.48 -12.33 -5.26
CA SER A 75 4.67 -11.16 -4.91
C SER A 75 5.27 -10.51 -3.67
N TYR A 76 5.15 -9.19 -3.60
CA TYR A 76 5.71 -8.39 -2.53
C TYR A 76 4.71 -7.32 -2.12
N LYS A 77 4.74 -7.01 -0.84
CA LYS A 77 4.11 -5.82 -0.29
C LYS A 77 5.17 -4.73 -0.24
N VAL A 78 4.87 -3.60 -0.88
CA VAL A 78 5.77 -2.45 -0.92
C VAL A 78 5.10 -1.28 -0.21
N LEU A 79 5.80 -0.70 0.77
CA LEU A 79 5.39 0.49 1.48
C LEU A 79 6.11 1.71 0.89
N ILE A 80 5.34 2.66 0.37
CA ILE A 80 5.85 3.90 -0.25
C ILE A 80 5.13 5.10 0.43
N PRO A 81 5.82 6.23 0.65
CA PRO A 81 5.22 7.46 1.15
C PRO A 81 3.99 7.87 0.34
N SER A 82 2.96 8.35 1.03
CA SER A 82 1.71 8.78 0.41
C SER A 82 1.90 10.00 -0.50
N SER A 83 2.96 10.79 -0.28
CA SER A 83 3.38 11.90 -1.14
C SER A 83 3.80 11.43 -2.53
N GLU A 84 4.48 10.28 -2.62
CA GLU A 84 4.98 9.69 -3.87
C GLU A 84 4.00 8.67 -4.48
N TYR A 85 2.78 8.65 -3.98
CA TYR A 85 1.74 7.70 -4.37
C TYR A 85 1.45 7.71 -5.88
N SER A 86 1.32 8.90 -6.48
CA SER A 86 1.04 9.03 -7.91
C SER A 86 2.19 8.46 -8.76
N LYS A 87 3.43 8.64 -8.30
CA LYS A 87 4.63 8.09 -8.95
C LYS A 87 4.70 6.57 -8.86
N ALA A 88 4.21 5.99 -7.76
CA ALA A 88 4.13 4.55 -7.59
C ALA A 88 3.05 3.88 -8.47
N LEU A 89 2.06 4.63 -8.95
CA LEU A 89 1.09 4.14 -9.93
C LEU A 89 1.54 4.34 -11.38
N ASP A 90 2.62 5.08 -11.60
CA ASP A 90 3.17 5.28 -12.93
C ASP A 90 3.86 4.00 -13.43
N THR A 91 3.53 3.59 -14.65
CA THR A 91 4.07 2.38 -15.27
C THR A 91 5.59 2.44 -15.50
N SER A 92 6.16 3.64 -15.67
CA SER A 92 7.59 3.87 -15.92
C SER A 92 8.45 3.70 -14.65
N SER A 93 7.81 3.66 -13.48
CA SER A 93 8.49 3.43 -12.19
C SER A 93 8.81 1.96 -11.95
N TRP A 94 8.26 1.04 -12.73
CA TRP A 94 8.33 -0.41 -12.50
C TRP A 94 9.06 -1.14 -13.63
N PRO A 95 9.69 -2.30 -13.34
CA PRO A 95 10.31 -3.11 -14.37
C PRO A 95 9.26 -3.77 -15.26
N ASN A 96 9.68 -4.15 -16.47
CA ASN A 96 8.77 -4.67 -17.49
C ASN A 96 7.96 -5.89 -16.99
N LYS A 97 6.67 -5.93 -17.36
CA LYS A 97 5.69 -6.98 -17.02
C LYS A 97 5.33 -7.08 -15.53
N VAL A 98 5.86 -6.23 -14.65
CA VAL A 98 5.43 -6.22 -13.24
C VAL A 98 4.05 -5.59 -13.11
N THR A 99 3.25 -6.17 -12.23
CA THR A 99 1.89 -5.70 -11.94
C THR A 99 1.89 -5.05 -10.56
N VAL A 100 1.31 -3.86 -10.47
CA VAL A 100 1.21 -3.13 -9.21
C VAL A 100 -0.24 -2.74 -8.96
N ASN A 101 -0.71 -3.04 -7.77
CA ASN A 101 -2.05 -2.69 -7.34
C ASN A 101 -2.00 -2.13 -5.91
N HIS A 102 -3.07 -1.50 -5.49
CA HIS A 102 -3.29 -1.19 -4.09
C HIS A 102 -3.27 -2.45 -3.25
N PHE A 103 -2.57 -2.40 -2.11
CA PHE A 103 -2.66 -3.48 -1.15
C PHE A 103 -4.03 -3.43 -0.47
N PHE A 104 -4.91 -4.36 -0.83
CA PHE A 104 -6.24 -4.46 -0.25
C PHE A 104 -6.13 -4.93 1.19
N HIS A 105 -6.49 -4.07 2.14
CA HIS A 105 -6.89 -4.55 3.45
C HIS A 105 -8.27 -5.19 3.27
N LYS A 106 -8.37 -6.52 3.41
CA LYS A 106 -9.69 -7.14 3.60
C LYS A 106 -10.32 -6.39 4.77
N LYS A 107 -11.44 -5.70 4.52
CA LYS A 107 -12.25 -5.16 5.60
C LYS A 107 -12.65 -6.37 6.44
N THR A 108 -12.03 -6.53 7.60
CA THR A 108 -12.50 -7.49 8.60
C THR A 108 -13.96 -7.15 8.81
N LYS A 109 -14.86 -8.09 8.48
CA LYS A 109 -16.27 -7.97 8.83
C LYS A 109 -16.28 -7.96 10.35
N GLN A 110 -16.37 -6.78 10.94
CA GLN A 110 -16.50 -6.65 12.38
C GLN A 110 -17.90 -7.16 12.70
N ASN A 111 -18.00 -8.41 13.16
CA ASN A 111 -19.21 -8.91 13.78
C ASN A 111 -19.51 -7.97 14.94
N ARG A 112 -20.53 -7.12 14.75
CA ARG A 112 -21.22 -6.47 15.86
C ARG A 112 -21.99 -7.57 16.57
N VAL A 113 -21.54 -7.96 17.74
CA VAL A 113 -22.41 -8.55 18.76
C VAL A 113 -23.19 -7.38 19.35
N ASP A 114 -24.50 -7.45 19.22
CA ASP A 114 -25.48 -6.57 19.87
C ASP A 114 -25.62 -6.97 21.35
#